data_AF-A0A843RRA9-F1
#
_entry.id   AF-A0A843RRA9-F1
#
_cell.length_a   1.000
_cell.length_b   1.000
_cell.length_c   1.000
_cell.angle_alpha   90.00
_cell.angle_beta   90.00
_cell.angle_gamma   90.00
#
_symmetry.space_group_name_H-M   'P 1'
#
loop_
_entity.id
_entity.type
_entity.pdbx_description
1 polymer ?
#
loop_
_entity_poly.entity_id
_entity_poly.type
_entity_poly.pdbx_seq_one_letter_code
_entity_poly.pdbx_strand_id
1 'polypeptide(L)'
;MVGRVSLPRRHGRLGEAALPRPLRYHLAGPRSEPVPTIMHVRDLYIYPLKSCAGGRLDAAQLDRFGLVGDRRWMLVDRAGRFLSQRELPRMALLRVTAYFGALAVSAPDRSTLTVSVPAAQAPRVPVTVWRDRCEALDAGDEAARWMCAFVERECRLVYAPDDFLRPVDRAHVSGRELMGVNSRL
;
A
#
# COMPACT_ATOMS: atom_id res chain seq x y z
N MET A 1 -28.52 77.08 -18.89
CA MET A 1 -29.94 77.48 -18.76
C MET A 1 -30.64 76.42 -17.92
N VAL A 2 -31.38 76.88 -16.92
CA VAL A 2 -31.98 76.11 -15.82
C VAL A 2 -33.15 75.24 -16.30
N GLY A 3 -33.31 74.06 -15.72
CA GLY A 3 -34.52 73.24 -15.86
C GLY A 3 -34.61 72.17 -14.76
N ARG A 4 -35.27 72.52 -13.65
CA ARG A 4 -35.72 71.61 -12.58
C ARG A 4 -37.07 70.98 -12.97
N VAL A 5 -37.42 69.86 -12.30
CA VAL A 5 -38.76 69.26 -11.99
C VAL A 5 -38.64 67.73 -12.16
N SER A 6 -39.09 66.79 -11.32
CA SER A 6 -39.67 66.72 -9.97
C SER A 6 -39.62 65.25 -9.52
N LEU A 7 -39.58 64.98 -8.22
CA LEU A 7 -39.69 63.64 -7.61
C LEU A 7 -41.13 63.10 -7.69
N PRO A 8 -41.33 61.77 -7.56
CA PRO A 8 -41.86 61.32 -6.26
C PRO A 8 -41.21 60.05 -5.72
N ARG A 9 -41.12 60.02 -4.38
CA ARG A 9 -40.82 58.84 -3.58
C ARG A 9 -41.92 57.78 -3.76
N ARG A 10 -41.54 56.54 -4.04
CA ARG A 10 -42.30 55.36 -3.63
C ARG A 10 -41.33 54.32 -3.08
N HIS A 11 -41.54 53.99 -1.81
CA HIS A 11 -41.03 52.77 -1.19
C HIS A 11 -41.65 51.57 -1.90
N GLY A 12 -40.81 50.81 -2.62
CA GLY A 12 -41.15 49.48 -3.12
C GLY A 12 -40.13 48.49 -2.55
N ARG A 13 -40.58 47.60 -1.67
CA ARG A 13 -39.85 46.41 -1.22
C ARG A 13 -39.38 45.63 -2.45
N LEU A 14 -38.07 45.49 -2.65
CA LEU A 14 -37.52 44.43 -3.48
C LEU A 14 -37.11 43.28 -2.55
N GLY A 15 -37.63 42.10 -2.90
CA GLY A 15 -37.56 40.89 -2.11
C GLY A 15 -36.14 40.46 -1.79
N GLU A 16 -36.01 40.00 -0.56
CA GLU A 16 -34.87 39.28 0.00
C GLU A 16 -34.56 38.07 -0.89
N ALA A 17 -33.45 38.12 -1.64
CA ALA A 17 -32.94 36.97 -2.37
C ALA A 17 -32.43 35.95 -1.33
N ALA A 18 -33.23 34.92 -1.09
CA ALA A 18 -32.90 33.84 -0.17
C ALA A 18 -31.58 33.16 -0.57
N LEU A 19 -30.62 33.15 0.34
CA LEU A 19 -29.41 32.32 0.25
C LEU A 19 -29.81 30.84 0.14
N PRO A 20 -29.10 30.01 -0.65
CA PRO A 20 -29.41 28.59 -0.73
C PRO A 20 -29.24 27.94 0.65
N ARG A 21 -30.28 27.24 1.11
CA ARG A 21 -30.26 26.45 2.34
C ARG A 21 -29.15 25.39 2.24
N PRO A 22 -28.33 25.17 3.28
CA PRO A 22 -27.40 24.06 3.28
C PRO A 22 -28.19 22.76 3.19
N LEU A 23 -27.79 21.87 2.27
CA LEU A 23 -28.30 20.51 2.16
C LEU A 23 -28.11 19.81 3.51
N ARG A 24 -29.19 19.68 4.26
CA ARG A 24 -29.24 18.82 5.44
C ARG A 24 -29.26 17.38 4.93
N TYR A 25 -28.13 16.69 5.00
CA TYR A 25 -28.11 15.24 4.92
C TYR A 25 -28.89 14.68 6.13
N HIS A 26 -30.20 14.46 5.98
CA HIS A 26 -30.95 13.59 6.89
C HIS A 26 -30.57 12.15 6.57
N LEU A 27 -29.49 11.66 7.16
CA LEU A 27 -29.23 10.24 7.30
C LEU A 27 -30.17 9.70 8.39
N ALA A 28 -31.45 9.52 8.06
CA ALA A 28 -32.33 8.64 8.80
C ALA A 28 -32.07 7.19 8.35
N GLY A 29 -30.86 6.71 8.62
CA GLY A 29 -30.55 5.27 8.57
C GLY A 29 -31.07 4.59 9.84
N PRO A 30 -31.35 3.27 9.81
CA PRO A 30 -31.70 2.53 11.02
C PRO A 30 -30.65 2.78 12.09
N ARG A 31 -31.10 3.02 13.34
CA ARG A 31 -30.24 3.25 14.51
C ARG A 31 -29.09 2.24 14.46
N SER A 32 -27.87 2.75 14.25
CA SER A 32 -26.66 1.96 14.36
C SER A 32 -26.61 1.42 15.78
N GLU A 33 -26.78 0.11 15.94
CA GLU A 33 -26.40 -0.61 17.15
C GLU A 33 -25.00 -0.13 17.59
N PRO A 34 -24.75 0.07 18.91
CA PRO A 34 -23.44 0.48 19.38
C PRO A 34 -22.40 -0.52 18.89
N VAL A 35 -21.51 -0.07 18.01
CA VAL A 35 -20.35 -0.86 17.58
C VAL A 35 -19.54 -1.16 18.84
N PRO A 36 -19.18 -2.43 19.11
CA PRO A 36 -18.36 -2.77 20.27
C PRO A 36 -17.13 -1.85 20.32
N THR A 37 -16.99 -1.09 21.40
CA THR A 37 -15.94 -0.07 21.53
C THR A 37 -14.57 -0.70 21.84
N ILE A 38 -14.55 -2.00 22.13
CA ILE A 38 -13.35 -2.77 22.41
C ILE A 38 -13.12 -3.74 21.26
N MET A 39 -11.98 -3.59 20.58
CA MET A 39 -11.49 -4.54 19.59
C MET A 39 -10.34 -5.34 20.18
N HIS A 40 -10.35 -6.64 19.93
CA HIS A 40 -9.26 -7.54 20.30
C HIS A 40 -8.57 -8.05 19.03
N VAL A 41 -7.24 -7.92 18.98
CA VAL A 41 -6.42 -8.57 17.97
C VAL A 41 -6.33 -10.05 18.32
N ARG A 42 -6.89 -10.92 17.47
CA ARG A 42 -6.87 -12.37 17.69
C ARG A 42 -5.52 -12.98 17.30
N ASP A 43 -5.02 -12.63 16.13
CA ASP A 43 -3.79 -13.16 15.56
C ASP A 43 -3.07 -12.07 14.75
N LEU A 44 -1.74 -12.15 14.73
CA LEU A 44 -0.88 -11.31 13.91
C LEU A 44 -0.21 -12.16 12.84
N TYR A 45 -0.07 -11.61 11.64
CA TYR A 45 0.60 -12.28 10.52
C TYR A 45 1.56 -11.33 9.83
N ILE A 46 2.71 -11.86 9.41
CA ILE A 46 3.71 -11.17 8.60
C ILE A 46 3.89 -11.87 7.26
N TYR A 47 4.11 -11.07 6.21
CA TYR A 47 4.28 -11.50 4.83
C TYR A 47 5.56 -10.89 4.26
N PRO A 48 6.76 -11.40 4.63
CA PRO A 48 8.02 -10.76 4.24
C PRO A 48 8.19 -10.67 2.72
N LEU A 49 7.76 -11.71 2.00
CA LEU A 49 7.72 -11.77 0.54
C LEU A 49 6.29 -11.56 0.04
N LYS A 50 6.11 -10.56 -0.82
CA LYS A 50 4.82 -10.24 -1.43
C LYS A 50 4.29 -11.45 -2.21
N SER A 51 2.99 -11.71 -2.07
CA SER A 51 2.27 -12.79 -2.77
C SER A 51 2.63 -14.23 -2.33
N CYS A 52 3.24 -14.40 -1.16
CA CYS A 52 3.46 -15.71 -0.55
C CYS A 52 2.64 -15.88 0.74
N ALA A 53 2.64 -17.11 1.28
CA ALA A 53 2.03 -17.39 2.57
C ALA A 53 2.73 -16.62 3.70
N GLY A 54 1.94 -16.06 4.62
CA GLY A 54 2.45 -15.37 5.79
C GLY A 54 2.74 -16.31 6.96
N GLY A 55 3.51 -15.82 7.92
CA GLY A 55 3.77 -16.50 9.19
C GLY A 55 3.01 -15.83 10.34
N ARG A 56 2.51 -16.63 11.29
CA ARG A 56 1.88 -16.11 12.50
C ARG A 56 2.94 -15.53 13.44
N LEU A 57 2.64 -14.39 14.06
CA LEU A 57 3.48 -13.74 15.07
C LEU A 57 2.75 -13.69 16.41
N ASP A 58 3.51 -13.80 17.50
CA ASP A 58 3.00 -13.55 18.85
C ASP A 58 3.06 -12.06 19.22
N ALA A 59 4.02 -11.33 18.66
CA ALA A 59 4.17 -9.88 18.79
C ALA A 59 4.86 -9.30 17.55
N ALA A 60 4.66 -8.00 17.29
CA ALA A 60 5.28 -7.30 16.17
C ALA A 60 5.70 -5.88 16.57
N GLN A 61 6.78 -5.38 15.97
CA GLN A 61 7.15 -3.96 16.02
C GLN A 61 6.50 -3.23 14.85
N LEU A 62 6.10 -1.98 15.09
CA LEU A 62 5.54 -1.10 14.07
C LEU A 62 6.51 0.03 13.75
N ASP A 63 6.63 0.35 12.46
CA ASP A 63 7.26 1.57 11.95
C ASP A 63 6.26 2.38 11.12
N ARG A 64 6.72 3.45 10.47
CA ARG A 64 5.89 4.31 9.61
C ARG A 64 5.29 3.58 8.39
N PHE A 65 5.73 2.37 8.08
CA PHE A 65 5.28 1.54 6.96
C PHE A 65 4.39 0.36 7.39
N GLY A 66 4.20 0.15 8.70
CA GLY A 66 3.41 -0.94 9.26
C GLY A 66 4.27 -1.89 10.08
N LEU A 67 4.03 -3.20 9.98
CA LEU A 67 4.82 -4.21 10.68
C LEU A 67 6.25 -4.21 10.11
N VAL A 68 7.24 -4.09 10.98
CA VAL A 68 8.66 -4.12 10.59
C VAL A 68 8.95 -5.41 9.81
N GLY A 69 9.54 -5.27 8.62
CA GLY A 69 9.85 -6.39 7.73
C GLY A 69 8.70 -6.92 6.88
N ASP A 70 7.47 -6.40 7.03
CA ASP A 70 6.34 -6.82 6.21
C ASP A 70 6.47 -6.33 4.75
N ARG A 71 6.27 -7.25 3.80
CA ARG A 71 6.24 -6.99 2.35
C ARG A 71 7.44 -6.22 1.82
N ARG A 72 8.62 -6.46 2.41
CA ARG A 72 9.88 -5.86 1.97
C ARG A 72 10.51 -6.59 0.80
N TRP A 73 10.08 -7.81 0.48
CA TRP A 73 10.59 -8.58 -0.64
C TRP A 73 9.52 -8.77 -1.70
N MET A 74 9.93 -8.84 -2.97
CA MET A 74 9.03 -9.18 -4.08
C MET A 74 9.78 -9.80 -5.25
N LEU A 75 9.04 -10.51 -6.10
CA LEU A 75 9.52 -10.93 -7.41
C LEU A 75 9.15 -9.90 -8.47
N VAL A 76 10.07 -9.64 -9.39
CA VAL A 76 9.84 -8.82 -10.58
C VAL A 76 10.26 -9.55 -11.84
N ASP A 77 9.61 -9.28 -12.96
CA ASP A 77 10.04 -9.77 -14.27
C ASP A 77 11.21 -8.96 -14.83
N ARG A 78 11.68 -9.31 -16.04
CA ARG A 78 12.77 -8.62 -16.73
C ARG A 78 12.51 -7.13 -16.97
N ALA A 79 11.25 -6.71 -17.02
CA ALA A 79 10.86 -5.30 -17.17
C ALA A 79 10.71 -4.59 -15.82
N GLY A 80 11.05 -5.25 -14.70
CA GLY A 80 10.90 -4.71 -13.35
C GLY A 80 9.44 -4.69 -12.87
N ARG A 81 8.52 -5.35 -13.56
CA ARG A 81 7.11 -5.37 -13.13
C ARG A 81 6.92 -6.42 -12.05
N PHE A 82 6.26 -6.03 -10.97
CA PHE A 82 5.91 -6.95 -9.89
C PHE A 82 5.12 -8.16 -10.40
N LEU A 83 5.53 -9.35 -9.96
CA LEU A 83 4.89 -10.63 -10.26
C LEU A 83 4.05 -11.10 -9.08
N SER A 84 2.74 -11.21 -9.30
CA SER A 84 1.78 -11.62 -8.27
C SER A 84 1.54 -13.12 -8.22
N GLN A 85 0.97 -13.62 -7.12
CA GLN A 85 0.50 -15.01 -7.01
C GLN A 85 -0.57 -15.36 -8.07
N ARG A 86 -1.38 -14.39 -8.51
CA ARG A 86 -2.37 -14.60 -9.56
C ARG A 86 -1.71 -14.93 -10.91
N GLU A 87 -0.52 -14.39 -11.14
CA GLU A 87 0.30 -14.67 -12.33
C GLU A 87 1.21 -15.89 -12.14
N LEU A 88 1.70 -16.12 -10.92
CA LEU A 88 2.57 -17.23 -10.55
C LEU A 88 1.95 -18.04 -9.40
N PRO A 89 0.95 -18.90 -9.66
CA PRO A 89 0.26 -19.66 -8.61
C PRO A 89 1.19 -20.52 -7.75
N ARG A 90 2.32 -20.97 -8.31
CA ARG A 90 3.36 -21.73 -7.60
C ARG A 90 3.92 -21.01 -6.38
N MET A 91 3.87 -19.67 -6.35
CA MET A 91 4.29 -18.87 -5.19
C MET A 91 3.50 -19.22 -3.91
N ALA A 92 2.30 -19.81 -4.03
CA ALA A 92 1.52 -20.29 -2.90
C ALA A 92 2.19 -21.42 -2.10
N LEU A 93 3.10 -22.16 -2.72
CA LEU A 93 3.81 -23.28 -2.07
C LEU A 93 5.07 -22.82 -1.33
N LEU A 94 5.45 -21.54 -1.45
CA LEU A 94 6.61 -20.99 -0.75
C LEU A 94 6.30 -20.77 0.72
N ARG A 95 7.18 -21.28 1.57
CA ARG A 95 7.21 -20.94 2.99
C ARG A 95 8.33 -19.94 3.20
N VAL A 96 7.98 -18.79 3.76
CA VAL A 96 8.87 -17.64 3.87
C VAL A 96 8.99 -17.23 5.33
N THR A 97 10.21 -17.03 5.78
CA THR A 97 10.48 -16.48 7.11
C THR A 97 11.57 -15.44 6.98
N ALA A 98 11.36 -14.27 7.59
CA ALA A 98 12.40 -13.27 7.72
C ALA A 98 12.92 -13.29 9.15
N TYR A 99 14.24 -13.27 9.30
CA TYR A 99 14.93 -13.16 10.58
C TYR A 99 16.14 -12.25 10.41
N PHE A 100 16.35 -11.35 11.37
CA PHE A 100 17.57 -10.53 11.56
C PHE A 100 18.39 -10.26 10.29
N GLY A 101 17.82 -9.51 9.33
CA GLY A 101 18.53 -9.09 8.13
C GLY A 101 18.65 -10.15 7.03
N ALA A 102 17.85 -11.21 7.06
CA ALA A 102 17.78 -12.21 6.00
C ALA A 102 16.36 -12.72 5.74
N LEU A 103 16.17 -13.30 4.56
CA LEU A 103 14.99 -14.01 4.10
C LEU A 103 15.34 -15.48 3.88
N ALA A 104 14.67 -16.39 4.58
CA ALA A 104 14.67 -17.80 4.23
C ALA A 104 13.41 -18.14 3.43
N VAL A 105 13.61 -18.82 2.31
CA VAL A 105 12.56 -19.29 1.42
C VAL A 105 12.73 -20.80 1.22
N SER A 106 11.69 -21.56 1.53
CA SER A 106 11.66 -23.00 1.31
C SER A 106 10.45 -23.39 0.47
N ALA A 107 10.58 -24.50 -0.23
CA ALA A 107 9.56 -25.07 -1.09
C ALA A 107 9.64 -26.62 -1.01
N PRO A 108 8.57 -27.34 -1.38
CA PRO A 108 8.64 -28.80 -1.50
C PRO A 108 9.82 -29.24 -2.39
N ASP A 109 10.51 -30.29 -1.95
CA ASP A 109 11.58 -30.97 -2.68
C ASP A 109 12.77 -30.08 -3.09
N ARG A 110 13.03 -28.99 -2.35
CA ARG A 110 14.15 -28.07 -2.61
C ARG A 110 14.89 -27.69 -1.34
N SER A 111 16.18 -27.42 -1.48
CA SER A 111 16.98 -26.80 -0.41
C SER A 111 16.45 -25.39 -0.12
N THR A 112 16.54 -25.01 1.14
CA THR A 112 16.15 -23.66 1.59
C THR A 112 17.11 -22.63 1.02
N LEU A 113 16.56 -21.63 0.34
CA LEU A 113 17.29 -20.43 -0.07
C LEU A 113 17.38 -19.49 1.13
N THR A 114 18.58 -19.02 1.46
CA THR A 114 18.79 -17.95 2.45
C THR A 114 19.39 -16.75 1.74
N VAL A 115 18.76 -15.59 1.89
CA VAL A 115 19.16 -14.34 1.22
C VAL A 115 19.31 -13.25 2.26
N SER A 116 20.51 -12.72 2.43
CA SER A 116 20.72 -11.53 3.27
C SER A 116 20.05 -10.31 2.63
N VAL A 117 19.52 -9.40 3.45
CA VAL A 117 19.05 -8.09 3.00
C VAL A 117 20.20 -7.42 2.23
N PRO A 118 19.97 -6.98 0.98
CA PRO A 118 21.02 -6.35 0.19
C PRO A 118 21.56 -5.11 0.90
N ALA A 119 22.88 -4.92 0.83
CA ALA A 119 23.50 -3.71 1.36
C ALA A 119 22.97 -2.47 0.62
N ALA A 120 23.01 -1.29 1.24
CA ALA A 120 22.44 -0.06 0.66
C ALA A 120 23.04 0.31 -0.71
N GLN A 121 24.27 -0.13 -0.99
CA GLN A 121 25.00 0.04 -2.24
C GLN A 121 24.73 -1.06 -3.29
N ALA A 122 23.89 -2.05 -3.00
CA ALA A 122 23.52 -3.06 -3.96
C ALA A 122 22.86 -2.43 -5.20
N PRO A 123 22.93 -3.10 -6.38
CA PRO A 123 22.33 -2.57 -7.60
C PRO A 123 20.85 -2.24 -7.39
N ARG A 124 20.49 -0.99 -7.70
CA ARG A 124 19.09 -0.55 -7.72
C ARG A 124 18.47 -0.94 -9.06
N VAL A 125 17.28 -1.50 -9.00
CA VAL A 125 16.48 -1.86 -10.17
C VAL A 125 15.17 -1.07 -10.15
N PRO A 126 14.79 -0.45 -11.28
CA PRO A 126 13.51 0.22 -11.39
C PRO A 126 12.40 -0.84 -11.36
N VAL A 127 11.41 -0.63 -10.50
CA VAL A 127 10.30 -1.55 -10.34
C VAL A 127 8.97 -0.83 -10.46
N THR A 128 8.00 -1.53 -11.05
CA THR A 128 6.61 -1.08 -11.11
C THR A 128 5.75 -1.98 -10.25
N VAL A 129 5.21 -1.43 -9.18
CA VAL A 129 4.27 -2.10 -8.29
C VAL A 129 2.89 -1.49 -8.53
N TRP A 130 2.02 -2.24 -9.21
CA TRP A 130 0.74 -1.75 -9.69
C TRP A 130 0.89 -0.56 -10.65
N ARG A 131 0.62 0.67 -10.19
CA ARG A 131 0.79 1.91 -10.98
C ARG A 131 2.00 2.74 -10.51
N ASP A 132 2.64 2.32 -9.42
CA ASP A 132 3.69 3.10 -8.78
C ASP A 132 5.07 2.64 -9.28
N ARG A 133 5.91 3.60 -9.64
CA ARG A 133 7.31 3.36 -10.00
C ARG A 133 8.21 3.72 -8.82
N CYS A 134 9.15 2.85 -8.52
CA CYS A 134 10.06 2.95 -7.38
C CYS A 134 11.35 2.19 -7.68
N GLU A 135 12.33 2.27 -6.80
CA GLU A 135 13.62 1.56 -6.94
C GLU A 135 13.79 0.55 -5.81
N ALA A 136 14.09 -0.69 -6.15
CA ALA A 136 14.38 -1.76 -5.19
C ALA A 136 15.82 -2.24 -5.35
N LEU A 137 16.36 -2.92 -4.34
CA LEU A 137 17.71 -3.50 -4.37
C LEU A 137 17.65 -4.94 -4.91
N ASP A 138 18.53 -5.28 -5.83
CA ASP A 138 18.67 -6.63 -6.36
C ASP A 138 19.24 -7.59 -5.30
N ALA A 139 18.62 -8.77 -5.16
CA ALA A 139 19.05 -9.79 -4.20
C ALA A 139 20.17 -10.72 -4.70
N GLY A 140 20.66 -10.50 -5.92
CA GLY A 140 21.77 -11.25 -6.52
C GLY A 140 21.32 -12.46 -7.35
N ASP A 141 22.27 -12.99 -8.13
CA ASP A 141 22.00 -14.03 -9.12
C ASP A 141 21.67 -15.39 -8.51
N GLU A 142 22.14 -15.67 -7.30
CA GLU A 142 21.80 -16.92 -6.60
C GLU A 142 20.31 -16.96 -6.26
N ALA A 143 19.79 -15.88 -5.67
CA ALA A 143 18.37 -15.73 -5.39
C ALA A 143 17.56 -15.77 -6.68
N ALA A 144 17.99 -15.08 -7.74
CA ALA A 144 17.32 -15.11 -9.04
C ALA A 144 17.26 -16.54 -9.61
N ARG A 145 18.38 -17.28 -9.64
CA ARG A 145 18.42 -18.66 -10.14
C ARG A 145 17.46 -19.58 -9.37
N TRP A 146 17.45 -19.50 -8.05
CA TRP A 146 16.56 -20.32 -7.23
C TRP A 146 15.09 -20.00 -7.50
N MET A 147 14.72 -18.70 -7.51
CA MET A 147 13.33 -18.28 -7.73
C MET A 147 12.88 -18.61 -9.16
N CYS A 148 13.71 -18.35 -10.18
CA CYS A 148 13.44 -18.71 -11.57
C CYS A 148 13.17 -20.21 -11.73
N ALA A 149 14.02 -21.04 -11.14
CA ALA A 149 13.88 -22.50 -11.21
C ALA A 149 12.63 -23.00 -10.48
N PHE A 150 12.19 -22.30 -9.43
CA PHE A 150 10.99 -22.69 -8.68
C PHE A 150 9.68 -22.22 -9.34
N VAL A 151 9.63 -20.98 -9.83
CA VAL A 151 8.44 -20.39 -10.45
C VAL A 151 8.34 -20.66 -11.95
N GLU A 152 9.36 -21.29 -12.54
CA GLU A 152 9.45 -21.68 -13.95
C GLU A 152 9.31 -20.48 -14.91
N ARG A 153 9.86 -19.33 -14.49
CA ARG A 153 9.83 -18.07 -15.24
C ARG A 153 11.01 -17.19 -14.87
N GLU A 154 11.54 -16.47 -15.85
CA GLU A 154 12.55 -15.44 -15.58
C GLU A 154 12.01 -14.36 -14.62
N CYS A 155 12.68 -14.20 -13.49
CA CYS A 155 12.36 -13.20 -12.49
C CYS A 155 13.61 -12.83 -11.67
N ARG A 156 13.51 -11.72 -10.94
CA ARG A 156 14.49 -11.35 -9.92
C ARG A 156 13.79 -11.16 -8.58
N LEU A 157 14.44 -11.63 -7.52
CA LEU A 157 14.08 -11.29 -6.15
C LEU A 157 14.68 -9.92 -5.83
N VAL A 158 13.86 -9.02 -5.30
CA VAL A 158 14.28 -7.66 -4.97
C VAL A 158 13.78 -7.27 -3.58
N TYR A 159 14.53 -6.37 -2.94
CA TYR A 159 14.24 -5.84 -1.61
C TYR A 159 13.84 -4.36 -1.68
N ALA A 160 12.79 -3.97 -0.97
CA ALA A 160 12.30 -2.61 -0.83
C ALA A 160 12.96 -1.92 0.38
N PRO A 161 14.00 -1.08 0.18
CA PRO A 161 14.67 -0.36 1.27
C PRO A 161 13.77 0.68 1.95
N ASP A 162 14.26 1.35 3.00
CA ASP A 162 13.46 2.32 3.77
C ASP A 162 13.10 3.60 3.00
N ASP A 163 13.82 3.91 1.94
CA ASP A 163 13.52 4.97 0.97
C ASP A 163 12.59 4.49 -0.17
N PHE A 164 12.09 3.25 -0.09
CA PHE A 164 11.07 2.72 -0.99
C PHE A 164 9.71 3.35 -0.65
N LEU A 165 9.42 4.48 -1.29
CA LEU A 165 8.20 5.24 -1.06
C LEU A 165 7.19 5.00 -2.18
N ARG A 166 6.00 4.52 -1.81
CA ARG A 166 4.85 4.45 -2.71
C ARG A 166 3.86 5.58 -2.39
N PRO A 167 3.53 6.46 -3.36
CA PRO A 167 2.53 7.49 -3.14
C PRO A 167 1.17 6.88 -2.80
N VAL A 168 0.50 7.38 -1.76
CA VAL A 168 -0.91 7.03 -1.54
C VAL A 168 -1.77 7.86 -2.48
N ASP A 169 -2.78 7.21 -3.03
CA ASP A 169 -3.89 7.91 -3.64
C ASP A 169 -4.57 8.82 -2.60
N ARG A 170 -4.46 10.14 -2.81
CA ARG A 170 -4.98 11.17 -1.91
C ARG A 170 -6.48 11.05 -1.65
N ALA A 171 -7.23 10.36 -2.51
CA ALA A 171 -8.65 10.09 -2.31
C ALA A 171 -8.94 9.22 -1.06
N HIS A 172 -7.92 8.53 -0.52
CA HIS A 172 -8.06 7.59 0.61
C HIS A 172 -7.39 8.09 1.90
N VAL A 173 -6.91 9.33 1.95
CA VAL A 173 -6.21 9.89 3.11
C VAL A 173 -6.88 11.20 3.54
N SER A 174 -7.57 11.17 4.69
CA SER A 174 -7.99 12.38 5.39
C SER A 174 -6.97 12.72 6.48
N GLY A 175 -5.81 13.27 6.09
CA GLY A 175 -4.72 13.57 7.04
C GLY A 175 -3.39 13.88 6.36
N ARG A 176 -2.42 14.41 7.12
CA ARG A 176 -1.10 14.87 6.64
C ARG A 176 -0.10 13.74 6.33
N GLU A 177 -0.47 12.47 6.49
CA GLU A 177 0.41 11.32 6.22
C GLU A 177 0.20 10.75 4.82
N LEU A 178 1.14 11.04 3.92
CA LEU A 178 1.10 10.70 2.50
C LEU A 178 1.71 9.31 2.16
N MET A 179 1.80 8.39 3.13
CA MET A 179 2.57 7.15 2.98
C MET A 179 1.68 5.90 2.95
N GLY A 180 1.86 5.08 1.91
CA GLY A 180 0.97 3.96 1.65
C GLY A 180 1.39 2.71 2.38
N VAL A 181 0.45 2.15 3.14
CA VAL A 181 0.54 0.75 3.51
C VAL A 181 0.60 -0.09 2.23
N ASN A 182 1.59 -0.98 2.15
CA ASN A 182 1.85 -1.84 0.99
C ASN A 182 0.79 -2.97 0.85
N SER A 183 -0.47 -2.65 1.19
CA SER A 183 -1.54 -3.59 1.51
C SER A 183 -2.45 -3.97 0.34
N ARG A 184 -2.44 -3.26 -0.80
CA ARG A 184 -3.29 -3.62 -1.95
C ARG A 184 -2.92 -5.00 -2.52
N LEU A 185 -3.76 -5.98 -2.20
CA LEU A 185 -3.94 -7.28 -2.85
C LEU A 185 -4.90 -7.11 -4.04
#